data_AF-A0AAN8X364-F1
#
_entry.id   AF-A0AAN8X364-F1
#
_cell.length_a   1.000
_cell.length_b   1.000
_cell.length_c   1.000
_cell.angle_alpha   90.00
_cell.angle_beta   90.00
_cell.angle_gamma   90.00
#
_symmetry.space_group_name_H-M   'P 1'
#
loop_
_entity.id
_entity.type
_entity.pdbx_description
1 polymer ?
#
loop_
_entity_poly.entity_id
_entity_poly.type
_entity_poly.pdbx_seq_one_letter_code
_entity_poly.pdbx_strand_id
1 'polypeptide(L)'
;MEVNVAPCHSLKTRCQVLDVQFSPFEWSSSLLAVAFPASVAVYSVAAKEEGDGIEECTLLKEWHVASEPICLAWSPSATLRANPKCLQLSVATAANSVMEITSDLCDSDVIQDILSHKDFVNSISYNGETGNLVASSGDDLTARVWSSGTRSQIAKFLLTSPGKHV
;
A
#
# COMPACT_ATOMS: atom_id res chain seq x y z
N MET A 1 11.01 29.99 12.03
CA MET A 1 12.36 29.64 11.54
C MET A 1 12.15 28.38 10.71
N GLU A 2 11.95 28.51 9.39
CA GLU A 2 11.92 27.33 8.52
C GLU A 2 13.34 26.80 8.42
N VAL A 3 13.57 25.60 8.96
CA VAL A 3 14.86 24.95 8.82
C VAL A 3 14.87 24.36 7.41
N ASN A 4 15.42 25.12 6.47
CA ASN A 4 15.63 24.70 5.11
C ASN A 4 16.85 23.76 5.06
N VAL A 5 16.68 22.55 5.58
CA VAL A 5 17.70 21.49 5.49
C VAL A 5 17.57 20.85 4.13
N ALA A 6 18.64 20.90 3.33
CA ALA A 6 18.67 20.17 2.06
C ALA A 6 18.49 18.66 2.32
N PRO A 7 17.70 17.96 1.49
CA PRO A 7 17.47 16.54 1.69
C PRO A 7 18.78 15.75 1.52
N CYS A 8 19.00 14.75 2.37
CA CYS A 8 20.19 13.88 2.31
C CYS A 8 20.20 12.98 1.06
N HIS A 9 19.03 12.73 0.47
CA HIS A 9 18.85 11.94 -0.75
C HIS A 9 17.65 12.46 -1.54
N SER A 10 17.69 12.38 -2.87
CA SER A 10 16.58 12.78 -3.73
C SER A 10 16.50 11.87 -4.92
N LEU A 11 15.37 11.18 -5.05
CA LEU A 11 15.06 10.36 -6.21
C LEU A 11 14.25 11.19 -7.21
N LYS A 12 14.74 11.30 -8.44
CA LYS A 12 13.98 11.94 -9.52
C LYS A 12 12.95 10.95 -10.07
N THR A 13 11.68 11.28 -9.94
CA THR A 13 10.58 10.52 -10.54
C THR A 13 10.27 11.07 -11.93
N ARG A 14 9.70 10.22 -12.79
CA ARG A 14 9.31 10.62 -14.16
C ARG A 14 7.96 11.35 -14.20
N CYS A 15 7.16 11.17 -13.15
CA CYS A 15 5.80 11.66 -13.02
C CYS A 15 5.51 12.07 -11.57
N GLN A 16 4.33 12.65 -11.36
CA GLN A 16 3.85 13.04 -10.06
C GLN A 16 3.73 11.83 -9.13
N VAL A 17 4.19 11.99 -7.90
CA VAL A 17 3.98 11.02 -6.82
C VAL A 17 2.63 11.33 -6.19
N LEU A 18 1.75 10.33 -6.12
CA LEU A 18 0.40 10.47 -5.57
C LEU A 18 0.34 10.07 -4.10
N ASP A 19 1.01 8.98 -3.75
CA ASP A 19 1.09 8.48 -2.39
C ASP A 19 2.44 7.76 -2.18
N VAL A 20 2.90 7.73 -0.93
CA VAL A 20 4.13 7.03 -0.52
C VAL A 20 3.92 6.36 0.82
N GLN A 21 4.40 5.13 0.95
CA GLN A 21 4.28 4.40 2.20
C GLN A 21 5.47 3.47 2.43
N PHE A 22 6.19 3.70 3.53
CA PHE A 22 7.12 2.70 4.05
C PHE A 22 6.35 1.52 4.63
N SER A 23 6.89 0.32 4.50
CA SER A 23 6.34 -0.83 5.21
C SER A 23 6.39 -0.57 6.72
N PRO A 24 5.24 -0.69 7.43
CA PRO A 24 5.21 -0.52 8.87
C PRO A 24 5.74 -1.73 9.64
N PHE A 25 6.11 -2.82 8.94
CA PHE A 25 6.52 -4.08 9.56
C PHE A 25 8.03 -4.18 9.71
N GLU A 26 8.52 -4.65 10.86
CA GLU A 26 9.96 -4.66 11.19
C GLU A 26 10.81 -5.41 10.14
N TRP A 27 10.33 -6.56 9.66
CA TRP A 27 11.07 -7.41 8.72
C TRP A 27 11.12 -6.88 7.29
N SER A 28 10.27 -5.90 6.94
CA SER A 28 10.22 -5.27 5.63
C SER A 28 10.30 -3.74 5.68
N SER A 29 10.70 -3.18 6.81
CA SER A 29 10.81 -1.74 7.09
C SER A 29 11.66 -0.95 6.09
N SER A 30 12.56 -1.61 5.37
CA SER A 30 13.35 -1.03 4.28
C SER A 30 12.59 -0.86 2.96
N LEU A 31 11.36 -1.38 2.85
CA LEU A 31 10.55 -1.27 1.65
C LEU A 31 9.75 0.02 1.62
N LEU A 32 9.77 0.69 0.47
CA LEU A 32 9.00 1.90 0.20
C LEU A 32 8.11 1.66 -1.03
N ALA A 33 6.79 1.79 -0.86
CA ALA A 33 5.85 1.81 -1.96
C ALA A 33 5.62 3.25 -2.39
N VAL A 34 5.55 3.47 -3.70
CA VAL A 34 5.33 4.77 -4.34
C VAL A 34 4.24 4.61 -5.39
N ALA A 35 3.17 5.40 -5.26
CA ALA A 35 2.09 5.46 -6.21
C ALA A 35 2.32 6.57 -7.25
N PHE A 36 2.07 6.22 -8.51
CA PHE A 36 2.07 7.11 -9.66
C PHE A 36 0.72 7.02 -10.38
N PRO A 37 0.38 7.98 -11.28
CA PRO A 37 -0.93 8.00 -11.95
C PRO A 37 -1.32 6.73 -12.71
N ALA A 38 -0.34 5.93 -13.15
CA ALA A 38 -0.57 4.73 -13.94
C ALA A 38 0.25 3.52 -13.46
N SER A 39 0.91 3.62 -12.30
CA SER A 39 1.75 2.54 -11.79
C SER A 39 1.95 2.63 -10.29
N VAL A 40 2.35 1.50 -9.70
CA VAL A 40 2.85 1.44 -8.33
C VAL A 40 4.23 0.81 -8.37
N ALA A 41 5.20 1.47 -7.75
CA ALA A 41 6.57 1.00 -7.67
C ALA A 41 6.94 0.68 -6.22
N VAL A 42 7.78 -0.33 -6.05
CA VAL A 42 8.38 -0.68 -4.76
C VAL A 42 9.88 -0.52 -4.85
N TYR A 43 10.43 0.20 -3.87
CA TYR A 43 11.86 0.44 -3.70
C TYR A 43 12.38 -0.26 -2.45
N SER A 44 13.63 -0.68 -2.48
CA SER A 44 14.40 -1.03 -1.30
C SER A 44 15.27 0.16 -0.91
N VAL A 45 15.15 0.61 0.33
CA VAL A 45 15.90 1.72 0.90
C VAL A 45 16.84 1.19 1.97
N ALA A 46 18.14 1.23 1.71
CA ALA A 46 19.18 0.94 2.68
C ALA A 46 19.59 2.23 3.38
N ALA A 47 19.34 2.32 4.68
CA ALA A 47 19.88 3.40 5.51
C ALA A 47 21.37 3.14 5.81
N LYS A 48 22.16 4.20 5.96
CA LYS A 48 23.56 4.05 6.35
C LYS A 48 23.70 3.42 7.72
N GLU A 49 24.64 2.49 7.88
CA GLU A 49 24.96 1.89 9.18
C GLU A 49 25.60 2.91 10.14
N GLU A 50 26.37 3.88 9.61
CA GLU A 50 26.96 4.98 10.37
C GLU A 50 26.55 6.36 9.83
N GLY A 51 25.97 7.18 10.71
CA GLY A 51 25.53 8.55 10.43
C GLY A 51 24.11 8.66 9.87
N ASP A 52 23.67 9.90 9.64
CA ASP A 52 22.33 10.17 9.10
C ASP A 52 22.33 10.05 7.56
N GLY A 53 21.40 9.26 7.01
CA GLY A 53 21.08 9.28 5.59
C GLY A 53 20.78 7.92 4.97
N ILE A 54 20.52 7.96 3.66
CA ILE A 54 20.27 6.79 2.82
C ILE A 54 21.58 6.43 2.11
N GLU A 55 21.97 5.16 2.20
CA GLU A 55 23.10 4.59 1.47
C GLU A 55 22.69 4.26 0.04
N GLU A 56 21.56 3.56 -0.12
CA GLU A 56 21.10 3.08 -1.40
C GLU A 56 19.57 3.09 -1.48
N CYS A 57 19.04 3.47 -2.65
CA CYS A 57 17.62 3.36 -2.96
C CYS A 57 17.47 2.70 -4.34
N THR A 58 16.98 1.46 -4.37
CA THR A 58 16.89 0.66 -5.60
C THR A 58 15.44 0.34 -5.94
N LEU A 59 15.08 0.48 -7.21
CA LEU A 59 13.78 0.03 -7.71
C LEU A 59 13.77 -1.49 -7.75
N LEU A 60 12.86 -2.12 -7.01
CA LEU A 60 12.69 -3.58 -7.02
C LEU A 60 11.71 -4.02 -8.11
N LYS A 61 10.57 -3.35 -8.19
CA LYS A 61 9.50 -3.70 -9.13
C LYS A 61 8.56 -2.52 -9.36
N GLU A 62 7.97 -2.47 -10.54
CA GLU A 62 6.92 -1.52 -10.89
C GLU A 62 5.81 -2.28 -11.63
N TRP A 63 4.57 -2.06 -11.22
CA TRP A 63 3.40 -2.66 -11.86
C TRP A 63 2.53 -1.56 -12.46
N HIS A 64 2.04 -1.80 -13.68
CA HIS A 64 1.05 -0.94 -14.30
C HIS A 64 -0.31 -1.15 -13.65
N VAL A 65 -1.01 -0.05 -13.40
CA VAL A 65 -2.34 -0.05 -12.79
C VAL A 65 -3.30 0.68 -13.73
N ALA A 66 -4.48 0.08 -13.94
CA ALA A 66 -5.48 0.60 -14.87
C ALA A 66 -6.19 1.88 -14.40
N SER A 67 -6.16 2.18 -13.10
CA SER A 67 -6.78 3.34 -12.48
C SER A 67 -5.82 4.00 -11.48
N GLU A 68 -5.98 5.30 -11.26
CA GLU A 68 -5.11 6.09 -10.40
C GLU A 68 -5.12 5.56 -8.95
N PRO A 69 -3.97 5.15 -8.39
CA PRO A 69 -3.86 4.76 -7.00
C PRO A 69 -4.09 5.96 -6.08
N ILE A 70 -4.91 5.78 -5.04
CA ILE A 70 -5.24 6.84 -4.07
C ILE A 70 -4.73 6.54 -2.66
N CYS A 71 -4.57 5.26 -2.30
CA CYS A 71 -4.07 4.86 -1.00
C CYS A 71 -3.37 3.50 -1.10
N LEU A 72 -2.27 3.36 -0.35
CA LEU A 72 -1.48 2.13 -0.26
C LEU A 72 -1.58 1.52 1.15
N ALA A 73 -1.55 0.18 1.22
CA ALA A 73 -1.37 -0.55 2.47
C ALA A 73 -0.51 -1.79 2.27
N TRP A 74 0.58 -1.88 3.02
CA TRP A 74 1.42 -3.06 3.08
C TRP A 74 0.76 -4.23 3.78
N SER A 75 0.93 -5.44 3.24
CA SER A 75 0.65 -6.69 3.94
C SER A 75 1.84 -7.07 4.85
N PRO A 76 1.61 -7.60 6.06
CA PRO A 76 2.69 -8.15 6.89
C PRO A 76 3.38 -9.35 6.24
N SER A 77 2.78 -9.99 5.24
CA SER A 77 3.45 -11.06 4.48
C SER A 77 4.57 -10.54 3.58
N ALA A 78 4.68 -9.22 3.36
CA ALA A 78 5.76 -8.65 2.57
C ALA A 78 7.11 -8.83 3.26
N THR A 79 8.07 -9.49 2.60
CA THR A 79 9.40 -9.77 3.11
C THR A 79 10.41 -9.98 1.97
N LEU A 80 11.59 -9.40 2.12
CA LEU A 80 12.76 -9.70 1.27
C LEU A 80 13.69 -10.76 1.88
N ARG A 81 13.45 -11.12 3.15
CA ARG A 81 14.34 -12.00 3.93
C ARG A 81 13.97 -13.46 3.79
N ALA A 82 12.68 -13.76 3.56
CA ALA A 82 12.24 -15.13 3.31
C ALA A 82 12.57 -15.56 1.88
N ASN A 83 12.65 -16.88 1.67
CA ASN A 83 12.77 -17.49 0.36
C ASN A 83 11.58 -18.46 0.17
N PRO A 84 10.71 -18.25 -0.83
CA PRO A 84 10.73 -17.15 -1.80
C PRO A 84 10.47 -15.79 -1.14
N LYS A 85 11.00 -14.72 -1.75
CA LYS A 85 10.65 -13.34 -1.38
C LYS A 85 9.17 -13.12 -1.70
N CYS A 86 8.54 -12.21 -0.98
CA CYS A 86 7.14 -11.88 -1.20
C CYS A 86 6.97 -10.38 -1.06
N LEU A 87 6.42 -9.73 -2.08
CA LEU A 87 5.82 -8.42 -1.97
C LEU A 87 4.32 -8.60 -2.00
N GLN A 88 3.63 -8.01 -1.04
CA GLN A 88 2.17 -8.00 -1.03
C GLN A 88 1.69 -6.67 -0.47
N LEU A 89 0.83 -6.00 -1.23
CA LEU A 89 0.23 -4.72 -0.87
C LEU A 89 -1.17 -4.60 -1.45
N SER A 90 -2.04 -3.93 -0.72
CA SER A 90 -3.33 -3.48 -1.22
C SER A 90 -3.23 -2.05 -1.72
N VAL A 91 -3.98 -1.75 -2.77
CA VAL A 91 -4.01 -0.45 -3.42
C VAL A 91 -5.45 -0.07 -3.69
N ALA A 92 -5.91 1.02 -3.10
CA ALA A 92 -7.18 1.64 -3.44
C ALA A 92 -7.01 2.50 -4.68
N THR A 93 -8.02 2.55 -5.55
CA THR A 93 -7.97 3.33 -6.79
C THR A 93 -9.13 4.31 -6.92
N ALA A 94 -8.98 5.28 -7.82
CA ALA A 94 -10.04 6.19 -8.24
C ALA A 94 -11.24 5.49 -8.91
N ALA A 95 -11.15 4.19 -9.22
CA ALA A 95 -12.27 3.39 -9.71
C ALA A 95 -13.15 2.83 -8.57
N ASN A 96 -12.97 3.32 -7.34
CA ASN A 96 -13.61 2.83 -6.12
C ASN A 96 -13.32 1.35 -5.82
N SER A 97 -12.31 0.77 -6.46
CA SER A 97 -11.83 -0.59 -6.21
C SER A 97 -10.64 -0.58 -5.28
N VAL A 98 -10.46 -1.68 -4.55
CA VAL A 98 -9.16 -2.01 -3.97
C VAL A 98 -8.70 -3.31 -4.60
N MET A 99 -7.46 -3.27 -5.08
CA MET A 99 -6.77 -4.42 -5.63
C MET A 99 -5.67 -4.87 -4.68
N GLU A 100 -5.32 -6.13 -4.78
CA GLU A 100 -4.16 -6.73 -4.14
C GLU A 100 -3.10 -7.00 -5.21
N ILE A 101 -1.88 -6.54 -4.96
CA ILE A 101 -0.69 -6.82 -5.76
C ILE A 101 0.17 -7.78 -4.96
N THR A 102 0.48 -8.94 -5.54
CA THR A 102 1.39 -9.94 -4.97
C THR A 102 2.48 -10.27 -5.98
N SER A 103 3.73 -10.31 -5.54
CA SER A 103 4.88 -10.60 -6.39
C SER A 103 5.95 -11.40 -5.64
N ASP A 104 6.57 -12.35 -6.32
CA ASP A 104 7.74 -13.07 -5.81
C ASP A 104 9.07 -12.39 -6.19
N LEU A 105 9.03 -11.21 -6.82
CA LEU A 105 10.16 -10.51 -7.43
C LEU A 105 10.86 -11.25 -8.58
N CYS A 106 10.30 -12.38 -9.01
CA CYS A 106 10.73 -13.11 -10.19
C CYS A 106 9.69 -12.86 -11.30
N ASP A 107 8.97 -13.90 -11.69
CA ASP A 107 8.03 -13.89 -12.82
C ASP A 107 6.55 -14.01 -12.38
N SER A 108 6.28 -14.20 -11.09
CA SER A 108 4.91 -14.40 -10.59
C SER A 108 4.35 -13.10 -10.02
N ASP A 109 3.81 -12.25 -10.91
CA ASP A 109 3.07 -11.05 -10.54
C ASP A 109 1.55 -11.29 -10.66
N VAL A 110 0.83 -11.06 -9.58
CA VAL A 110 -0.62 -11.19 -9.51
C VAL A 110 -1.21 -9.86 -9.06
N ILE A 111 -2.05 -9.26 -9.91
CA ILE A 111 -2.82 -8.05 -9.60
C ILE A 111 -4.29 -8.41 -9.73
N GLN A 112 -5.05 -8.27 -8.65
CA GLN A 112 -6.47 -8.64 -8.65
C GLN A 112 -7.30 -7.68 -7.83
N ASP A 113 -8.44 -7.26 -8.36
CA ASP A 113 -9.46 -6.56 -7.58
C ASP A 113 -10.02 -7.52 -6.51
N ILE A 114 -9.94 -7.10 -5.25
CA ILE A 114 -10.46 -7.87 -4.11
C ILE A 114 -11.75 -7.27 -3.56
N LEU A 115 -12.06 -6.02 -3.89
CA LEU A 115 -13.24 -5.32 -3.41
C LEU A 115 -13.56 -4.06 -4.22
N SER A 116 -14.83 -3.64 -4.15
CA SER A 116 -15.30 -2.36 -4.67
C SER A 116 -16.27 -1.70 -3.69
N HIS A 117 -16.01 -0.43 -3.40
CA HIS A 117 -16.93 0.48 -2.75
C HIS A 117 -17.88 1.10 -3.78
N LYS A 118 -19.02 1.61 -3.33
CA LYS A 118 -19.95 2.32 -4.23
C LYS A 118 -19.53 3.77 -4.50
N ASP A 119 -18.54 4.25 -3.76
CA ASP A 119 -18.00 5.60 -3.81
C ASP A 119 -16.52 5.55 -3.40
N PHE A 120 -15.85 6.69 -3.34
CA PHE A 120 -14.41 6.79 -3.08
C PHE A 120 -13.97 6.01 -1.83
N VAL A 121 -12.85 5.30 -1.97
CA VAL A 121 -12.20 4.61 -0.87
C VAL A 121 -11.26 5.59 -0.19
N ASN A 122 -11.45 5.81 1.11
CA ASN A 122 -10.68 6.80 1.86
C ASN A 122 -9.44 6.21 2.52
N SER A 123 -9.50 4.94 2.91
CA SER A 123 -8.39 4.28 3.61
C SER A 123 -8.47 2.77 3.48
N ILE A 124 -7.29 2.16 3.49
CA ILE A 124 -7.09 0.71 3.53
C ILE A 124 -6.02 0.37 4.57
N SER A 125 -6.17 -0.77 5.25
CA SER A 125 -5.19 -1.22 6.25
C SER A 125 -5.26 -2.74 6.44
N TYR A 126 -4.10 -3.36 6.66
CA TYR A 126 -4.01 -4.77 7.03
C TYR A 126 -4.05 -4.95 8.55
N ASN A 127 -4.54 -6.10 9.00
CA ASN A 127 -4.31 -6.51 10.37
C ASN A 127 -2.82 -6.89 10.57
N GLY A 128 -2.14 -6.23 11.52
CA GLY A 128 -0.70 -6.36 11.65
C GLY A 128 -0.20 -7.71 12.15
N GLU A 129 -1.04 -8.50 12.83
CA GLU A 129 -0.61 -9.77 13.44
C GLU A 129 -0.51 -10.92 12.42
N THR A 130 -1.51 -11.07 11.55
CA THR A 130 -1.57 -12.22 10.62
C THR A 130 -1.63 -11.84 9.15
N GLY A 131 -1.98 -10.61 8.79
CA GLY A 131 -2.12 -10.17 7.39
C GLY A 131 -3.29 -10.76 6.63
N ASN A 132 -4.10 -11.59 7.29
CA ASN A 132 -5.19 -12.29 6.65
C ASN A 132 -6.41 -11.38 6.41
N LEU A 133 -6.47 -10.22 7.07
CA LEU A 133 -7.60 -9.31 7.02
C LEU A 133 -7.19 -7.94 6.49
N VAL A 134 -8.00 -7.43 5.57
CA VAL A 134 -7.91 -6.06 5.05
C VAL A 134 -9.17 -5.31 5.46
N ALA A 135 -8.99 -4.17 6.11
CA ALA A 135 -10.05 -3.21 6.40
C ALA A 135 -10.01 -2.07 5.38
N SER A 136 -11.18 -1.64 4.91
CA SER A 136 -11.34 -0.49 4.03
C SER A 136 -12.49 0.40 4.50
N SER A 137 -12.38 1.70 4.27
CA SER A 137 -13.46 2.67 4.50
C SER A 137 -13.65 3.56 3.28
N GLY A 138 -14.87 4.03 3.04
CA GLY A 138 -15.16 4.90 1.91
C GLY A 138 -16.37 5.81 2.12
N ASP A 139 -16.58 6.70 1.15
CA ASP A 139 -17.66 7.68 1.11
C ASP A 139 -19.03 7.04 0.84
N ASP A 140 -19.06 5.74 0.52
CA ASP A 140 -20.29 4.94 0.47
C ASP A 140 -20.92 4.68 1.85
N LEU A 141 -20.43 5.39 2.88
CA LEU A 141 -20.80 5.29 4.29
C LEU A 141 -20.56 3.89 4.83
N THR A 142 -19.57 3.16 4.31
CA THR A 142 -19.28 1.80 4.78
C THR A 142 -17.83 1.62 5.16
N ALA A 143 -17.63 0.88 6.25
CA ALA A 143 -16.37 0.20 6.52
C ALA A 143 -16.55 -1.28 6.21
N ARG A 144 -15.56 -1.90 5.57
CA ARG A 144 -15.63 -3.29 5.14
C ARG A 144 -14.38 -4.03 5.58
N VAL A 145 -14.53 -5.31 5.90
CA VAL A 145 -13.42 -6.20 6.29
C VAL A 145 -13.45 -7.40 5.37
N TRP A 146 -12.28 -7.77 4.88
CA TRP A 146 -12.10 -8.77 3.83
C TRP A 146 -10.99 -9.74 4.19
N SER A 147 -11.13 -10.98 3.75
CA SER A 147 -10.07 -11.98 3.82
C SER A 147 -9.14 -11.79 2.61
N SER A 148 -7.85 -11.52 2.84
CA SER A 148 -6.87 -11.45 1.74
C SER A 148 -6.69 -12.82 1.06
N GLY A 149 -6.69 -13.91 1.84
CA GLY A 149 -6.50 -15.27 1.31
C GLY A 149 -7.68 -15.78 0.46
N THR A 150 -8.92 -15.59 0.91
CA THR A 150 -10.12 -16.05 0.18
C THR A 150 -10.72 -14.99 -0.73
N ARG A 151 -10.22 -13.75 -0.66
CA ARG A 151 -10.69 -12.59 -1.44
C ARG A 151 -12.19 -12.37 -1.32
N SER A 152 -12.70 -12.53 -0.10
CA SER A 152 -14.14 -12.44 0.19
C SER A 152 -14.43 -11.46 1.32
N GLN A 153 -15.57 -10.77 1.21
CA GLN A 153 -16.04 -9.88 2.25
C GLN A 153 -16.43 -10.70 3.47
N ILE A 154 -15.83 -10.40 4.61
CA ILE A 154 -16.18 -11.00 5.90
C ILE A 154 -17.23 -10.16 6.61
N ALA A 155 -17.07 -8.84 6.58
CA ALA A 155 -17.98 -7.92 7.26
C ALA A 155 -18.18 -6.63 6.48
N LYS A 156 -19.34 -6.03 6.70
CA LYS A 156 -19.70 -4.69 6.21
C LYS A 156 -20.44 -3.96 7.31
N PHE A 157 -19.91 -2.79 7.67
CA PHE A 157 -20.45 -1.91 8.69
C PHE A 157 -20.97 -0.67 8.01
N LEU A 158 -22.22 -0.31 8.28
CA LEU A 158 -22.78 0.98 7.87
C LEU A 158 -22.33 2.03 8.89
N LEU A 159 -21.60 3.03 8.42
CA LEU A 159 -21.16 4.16 9.21
C LEU A 159 -22.30 5.18 9.22
N THR A 160 -22.90 5.37 10.39
CA THR A 160 -23.88 6.42 10.62
C THR A 160 -23.29 7.44 11.59
N SER A 161 -23.56 8.72 11.35
CA SER A 161 -23.21 9.75 12.33
C SER A 161 -23.98 9.49 13.63
N PRO A 162 -23.35 9.53 14.80
CA PRO A 162 -24.08 9.57 16.07
C PRO A 162 -24.90 10.86 16.10
N GLY A 163 -26.20 10.77 15.82
CA GLY A 163 -27.10 11.93 15.70
C GLY A 163 -28.24 11.79 14.70
N LYS A 164 -28.25 10.76 13.84
CA LYS A 164 -29.46 10.42 13.05
C LYS A 164 -30.38 9.53 13.89
N HIS A 165 -31.29 10.15 14.65
CA HIS A 165 -32.49 9.44 15.08
C HIS A 165 -33.35 9.15 13.85
N VAL A 166 -33.78 7.90 13.70
CA VAL A 166 -34.84 7.49 12.76
C VAL A 166 -36.18 7.98 13.28
#